data_AF-A0A3L6EQH1-F1
#
_entry.id   AF-A0A3L6EQH1-F1
#
_cell.length_a   1.000
_cell.length_b   1.000
_cell.length_c   1.000
_cell.angle_alpha   90.00
_cell.angle_beta   90.00
_cell.angle_gamma   90.00
#
_symmetry.space_group_name_H-M   'P 1'
#
loop_
_entity.id
_entity.type
_entity.pdbx_description
1 polymer ?
#
loop_
_entity_poly.entity_id
_entity_poly.type
_entity_poly.pdbx_seq_one_letter_code
_entity_poly.pdbx_strand_id
1 'polypeptide(L)'
;MVASANGQPLLVPLQCSCPSRPPSSYAPMQYQIGPGDTYWIVSTTKLQNLTQYQAVERVNPTLVPTDLDVGTMVTFPVFCKCPAVTDNDTTLVTYVMQPKDTYVSVAAAFSVAYPQ
;
A
#
# COMPACT_ATOMS: atom_id res chain seq x y z
N MET A 1 -4.64 5.30 -2.85
CA MET A 1 -4.21 4.92 -1.50
C MET A 1 -4.79 5.92 -0.51
N VAL A 2 -5.15 5.48 0.69
CA VAL A 2 -5.41 6.38 1.81
C VAL A 2 -4.23 6.35 2.77
N ALA A 3 -3.57 7.49 2.96
CA ALA A 3 -2.61 7.71 4.04
C ALA A 3 -3.27 8.57 5.13
N SER A 4 -2.82 8.49 6.36
CA SER A 4 -3.27 9.39 7.42
C SER A 4 -2.39 10.64 7.48
N ALA A 5 -2.99 11.81 7.32
CA ALA A 5 -2.40 13.11 7.59
C ALA A 5 -3.16 13.76 8.75
N ASN A 6 -2.53 13.90 9.91
CA ASN A 6 -3.15 14.47 11.12
C ASN A 6 -4.47 13.79 11.55
N GLY A 7 -4.58 12.48 11.32
CA GLY A 7 -5.79 11.71 11.64
C GLY A 7 -6.89 11.78 10.59
N GLN A 8 -6.65 12.45 9.46
CA GLN A 8 -7.56 12.50 8.32
C GLN A 8 -7.04 11.64 7.15
N PRO A 9 -7.92 10.92 6.44
CA PRO A 9 -7.55 10.16 5.25
C PRO A 9 -7.17 11.11 4.10
N LEU A 10 -5.91 11.05 3.67
CA LEU A 10 -5.37 11.67 2.47
C LEU A 10 -5.39 10.68 1.31
N LEU A 11 -6.11 11.04 0.25
CA LEU A 11 -6.12 10.26 -0.99
C LEU A 11 -4.87 10.55 -1.83
N VAL A 12 -4.04 9.54 -2.01
CA VAL A 12 -2.85 9.58 -2.87
C VAL A 12 -3.14 8.75 -4.14
N PRO A 13 -3.20 9.38 -5.33
CA PRO A 13 -3.33 8.65 -6.58
C PRO A 13 -2.02 7.92 -6.89
N LEU A 14 -2.13 6.65 -7.27
CA LEU A 14 -0.99 5.80 -7.62
C LEU A 14 -1.33 5.01 -8.89
N GLN A 15 -0.32 4.81 -9.74
CA GLN A 15 -0.48 3.99 -10.93
C GLN A 15 -0.28 2.51 -10.57
N CYS A 16 -1.38 1.76 -10.54
CA CYS A 16 -1.36 0.34 -10.23
C CYS A 16 -0.80 -0.45 -11.41
N SER A 17 0.19 -1.30 -11.17
CA SER A 17 0.65 -2.29 -12.16
C SER A 17 -0.22 -3.55 -12.06
N CYS A 18 -0.65 -4.07 -13.21
CA CYS A 18 -1.61 -5.17 -13.33
C CYS A 18 -0.99 -6.36 -14.08
N PRO A 19 0.00 -7.07 -13.50
CA PRO A 19 0.56 -8.24 -14.15
C PRO A 19 -0.46 -9.39 -14.17
N SER A 20 -0.48 -10.15 -15.26
CA SER A 20 -1.35 -11.32 -15.43
C SER A 20 -0.88 -12.56 -14.64
N ARG A 21 0.28 -12.48 -13.99
CA ARG A 21 0.94 -13.54 -13.22
C ARG A 21 1.50 -12.93 -11.93
N PRO A 22 1.69 -13.73 -10.86
CA PRO A 22 2.27 -13.24 -9.61
C PRO A 22 3.62 -12.53 -9.84
N PRO A 23 3.94 -11.50 -9.04
CA PRO A 23 3.25 -11.05 -7.83
C PRO A 23 1.92 -10.33 -8.08
N SER A 24 1.03 -10.32 -7.08
CA SER A 24 -0.26 -9.61 -7.08
C SER A 24 -0.11 -8.15 -7.52
N SER A 25 -1.16 -7.54 -8.08
CA SER A 25 -1.14 -6.13 -8.50
C SER A 25 -0.66 -5.18 -7.40
N TYR A 26 0.27 -4.30 -7.75
CA TYR A 26 0.83 -3.30 -6.83
C TYR A 26 1.28 -2.05 -7.57
N ALA A 27 1.36 -0.94 -6.84
CA ALA A 27 2.01 0.28 -7.29
C ALA A 27 3.44 0.33 -6.71
N PRO A 28 4.50 0.40 -7.54
CA PRO A 28 5.87 0.50 -7.04
C PRO A 28 6.10 1.88 -6.43
N MET A 29 6.59 1.91 -5.19
CA MET A 29 7.00 3.14 -4.52
C MET A 29 8.48 3.06 -4.18
N GLN A 30 9.27 4.00 -4.69
CA GLN A 30 10.70 4.07 -4.38
C GLN A 30 10.90 4.78 -3.05
N TYR A 31 11.65 4.16 -2.14
CA TYR A 31 12.00 4.72 -0.84
C TYR A 31 13.51 4.61 -0.61
N GLN A 32 14.10 5.69 -0.12
CA GLN A 32 15.52 5.72 0.24
C GLN A 32 15.68 5.31 1.69
N ILE A 33 16.41 4.23 1.95
CA ILE A 33 16.65 3.71 3.30
C ILE A 33 17.40 4.74 4.15
N GLY A 34 16.80 5.09 5.29
CA GLY A 34 17.40 5.94 6.31
C GLY A 34 18.09 5.13 7.42
N PRO A 35 18.77 5.82 8.35
CA PRO A 35 19.40 5.18 9.51
C PRO A 35 18.37 4.44 10.38
N GLY A 36 18.63 3.16 10.64
CA GLY A 36 17.74 2.31 11.47
C GLY A 36 16.46 1.85 10.78
N ASP A 37 16.28 2.16 9.49
CA ASP A 37 15.16 1.62 8.74
C ASP A 37 15.34 0.12 8.48
N THR A 38 14.22 -0.59 8.55
CA THR A 38 14.11 -1.99 8.11
C THR A 38 12.88 -2.10 7.22
N TYR A 39 12.77 -3.17 6.42
CA TYR A 39 11.56 -3.41 5.65
C TYR A 39 10.31 -3.45 6.52
N TRP A 40 10.41 -3.99 7.74
CA TRP A 40 9.33 -4.01 8.71
C TRP A 40 8.94 -2.60 9.17
N ILE A 41 9.91 -1.80 9.62
CA ILE A 41 9.65 -0.45 10.14
C ILE A 41 9.06 0.44 9.05
N VAL A 42 9.62 0.42 7.84
CA VAL A 42 9.12 1.24 6.74
C VAL A 42 7.71 0.81 6.33
N SER A 43 7.45 -0.49 6.21
CA SER A 43 6.12 -1.01 5.82
C SER A 43 5.03 -0.68 6.85
N THR A 44 5.34 -0.83 8.14
CA THR A 44 4.34 -0.69 9.22
C THR A 44 4.17 0.75 9.69
N THR A 45 5.25 1.52 9.79
CA THR A 45 5.22 2.88 10.36
C THR A 45 5.16 3.96 9.28
N LYS A 46 6.10 3.95 8.33
CA LYS A 46 6.21 5.01 7.29
C LYS A 46 5.10 4.88 6.25
N LEU A 47 4.78 3.64 5.88
CA LEU A 47 3.71 3.32 4.93
C LEU A 47 2.42 2.85 5.61
N GLN A 48 2.32 2.97 6.94
CA GLN A 48 1.07 2.75 7.69
C GLN A 48 0.35 1.42 7.34
N ASN A 49 1.11 0.34 7.13
CA ASN A 49 0.62 -1.00 6.75
C ASN A 49 -0.03 -1.09 5.36
N LEU A 50 0.28 -0.15 4.45
CA LEU A 50 -0.16 -0.20 3.04
C LEU A 50 0.60 -1.23 2.20
N THR A 51 1.66 -1.81 2.77
CA THR A 51 2.42 -2.92 2.23
C THR A 51 2.87 -3.84 3.37
N GLN A 52 3.43 -4.99 3.01
CA GLN A 52 3.99 -5.97 3.95
C GLN A 52 5.45 -6.22 3.61
N TYR A 53 6.29 -6.38 4.64
CA TYR A 53 7.73 -6.55 4.44
C TYR A 53 8.08 -7.77 3.58
N GLN A 54 7.33 -8.87 3.67
CA GLN A 54 7.54 -10.06 2.81
C GLN A 54 7.28 -9.76 1.32
N ALA A 55 6.40 -8.81 1.02
CA ALA A 55 6.21 -8.35 -0.35
C ALA A 55 7.38 -7.48 -0.82
N VAL A 56 7.94 -6.65 0.07
CA VAL A 56 9.17 -5.88 -0.18
C VAL A 56 10.33 -6.83 -0.51
N GLU A 57 10.52 -7.90 0.26
CA GLU A 57 11.56 -8.92 -0.01
C GLU A 57 11.41 -9.55 -1.39
N ARG A 58 10.18 -9.90 -1.79
CA ARG A 58 9.93 -10.53 -3.10
C ARG A 58 10.20 -9.61 -4.29
N VAL A 59 9.97 -8.30 -4.15
CA VAL A 59 10.18 -7.35 -5.26
C VAL A 59 11.59 -6.76 -5.27
N ASN A 60 12.41 -6.99 -4.23
CA ASN A 60 13.82 -6.59 -4.17
C ASN A 60 14.74 -7.82 -3.97
N PRO A 61 14.78 -8.78 -4.91
CA PRO A 61 15.50 -10.05 -4.71
C PRO A 61 17.03 -9.90 -4.61
N THR A 62 17.58 -8.75 -5.01
CA THR A 62 19.02 -8.46 -4.97
C THR A 62 19.47 -7.81 -3.66
N LEU A 63 18.53 -7.42 -2.80
CA LEU A 63 18.82 -6.74 -1.54
C LEU A 63 18.66 -7.73 -0.38
N VAL A 64 19.51 -7.57 0.64
CA VAL A 64 19.48 -8.40 1.84
C VAL A 64 18.72 -7.66 2.93
N PRO A 65 17.58 -8.16 3.44
CA PRO A 65 16.75 -7.42 4.40
C PRO A 65 17.45 -7.08 5.73
N THR A 66 18.44 -7.88 6.10
CA THR A 66 19.25 -7.70 7.31
C THR A 66 20.48 -6.82 7.10
N ASP A 67 20.77 -6.43 5.86
CA ASP A 67 21.96 -5.67 5.47
C ASP A 67 21.58 -4.61 4.44
N LEU A 68 21.08 -3.48 4.96
CA LEU A 68 20.59 -2.36 4.17
C LEU A 68 21.42 -1.11 4.48
N ASP A 69 22.24 -0.68 3.52
CA ASP A 69 23.01 0.54 3.65
C ASP A 69 22.10 1.78 3.59
N VAL A 70 22.43 2.78 4.41
CA VAL A 70 21.77 4.09 4.36
C VAL A 70 21.99 4.72 2.97
N GLY A 71 20.90 5.17 2.37
CA GLY A 71 20.89 5.73 1.02
C GLY A 71 20.48 4.74 -0.06
N THR A 72 20.37 3.44 0.25
CA THR A 72 19.90 2.41 -0.69
C THR A 72 18.46 2.68 -1.13
N MET A 73 18.20 2.60 -2.43
CA MET A 73 16.85 2.70 -2.98
C MET A 73 16.18 1.34 -2.95
N VAL A 74 15.03 1.25 -2.29
CA VAL A 74 14.23 0.04 -2.15
C VAL A 74 12.83 0.29 -2.71
N THR A 75 12.33 -0.67 -3.48
CA THR A 75 10.96 -0.62 -3.99
C THR A 75 9.99 -1.21 -2.97
N PHE A 76 9.09 -0.41 -2.43
CA PHE A 76 7.98 -0.85 -1.59
C PHE A 76 6.72 -1.05 -2.44
N PRO A 77 6.14 -2.27 -2.49
CA PRO A 77 4.98 -2.54 -3.32
C PRO A 77 3.69 -2.19 -2.56
N VAL A 78 3.07 -1.06 -2.89
CA VAL A 78 1.76 -0.71 -2.33
C VAL A 78 0.70 -1.57 -3.00
N PHE A 79 -0.06 -2.34 -2.22
CA PHE A 79 -1.09 -3.20 -2.79
C PHE A 79 -2.22 -2.38 -3.41
N CYS A 80 -2.64 -2.79 -4.60
CA CYS A 80 -3.77 -2.22 -5.30
C CYS A 80 -4.48 -3.31 -6.07
N LYS A 81 -5.70 -3.03 -6.53
CA LYS A 81 -6.45 -3.95 -7.36
C LYS A 81 -6.74 -3.27 -8.68
N CYS A 82 -6.77 -4.07 -9.74
CA CYS A 82 -7.15 -3.61 -11.07
C CYS A 82 -8.63 -3.95 -11.24
N PRO A 83 -9.49 -2.97 -11.60
CA PRO A 83 -10.89 -3.25 -11.87
C PRO A 83 -11.00 -4.26 -13.02
N ALA A 84 -11.99 -5.16 -12.95
CA ALA A 84 -12.27 -6.03 -14.07
C ALA A 84 -12.80 -5.18 -15.23
N VAL A 85 -12.61 -5.61 -16.48
CA VAL A 85 -13.06 -4.86 -17.68
C VAL A 85 -14.58 -4.60 -17.67
N THR A 86 -15.33 -5.38 -16.89
CA THR A 86 -16.78 -5.26 -16.71
C THR A 86 -17.20 -4.31 -15.58
N ASP A 87 -16.26 -3.86 -14.74
CA ASP A 87 -16.56 -2.91 -13.67
C ASP A 87 -16.49 -1.49 -14.25
N ASN A 88 -17.61 -0.77 -14.21
CA ASN A 88 -17.65 0.68 -14.52
C ASN A 88 -16.95 1.53 -13.44
N ASP A 89 -16.40 0.90 -12.41
CA ASP A 89 -15.65 1.54 -11.33
C ASP A 89 -14.23 1.87 -11.80
N THR A 90 -14.03 3.13 -12.19
CA THR A 90 -12.76 3.61 -12.75
C THR A 90 -11.69 3.88 -11.68
N THR A 91 -12.05 3.88 -10.40
CA THR A 91 -11.15 4.23 -9.29
C THR A 91 -11.36 3.33 -8.08
N LEU A 92 -10.31 2.60 -7.69
CA LEU A 92 -10.29 1.79 -6.47
C LEU A 92 -9.39 2.45 -5.42
N VAL A 93 -9.80 2.36 -4.15
CA VAL A 93 -9.06 2.92 -3.02
C VAL A 93 -8.55 1.79 -2.13
N THR A 94 -7.23 1.66 -2.01
CA THR A 94 -6.62 0.84 -0.96
C THR A 94 -6.71 1.58 0.37
N TYR A 95 -7.36 0.95 1.35
CA TYR A 95 -7.57 1.47 2.70
C TYR A 95 -7.15 0.43 3.74
N VAL A 96 -6.39 0.87 4.76
CA VAL A 96 -6.05 0.07 5.94
C VAL A 96 -7.06 0.39 7.03
N MET A 97 -7.85 -0.61 7.44
CA MET A 97 -8.83 -0.45 8.52
C MET A 97 -8.16 -0.06 9.83
N GLN A 98 -8.71 0.94 10.48
CA GLN A 98 -8.30 1.44 11.80
C GLN A 98 -9.08 0.72 12.91
N PRO A 99 -8.57 0.69 14.15
CA PRO A 99 -9.20 -0.07 15.25
C PRO A 99 -10.67 0.26 15.58
N LYS A 100 -11.17 1.44 15.16
CA LYS A 100 -12.56 1.88 15.40
C LYS A 100 -13.45 1.81 14.15
N ASP A 101 -12.90 1.35 13.04
CA ASP A 101 -13.65 1.27 11.79
C ASP A 101 -14.66 0.13 11.81
N THR A 102 -15.78 0.39 11.17
CA THR A 102 -16.80 -0.60 10.80
C THR A 102 -17.01 -0.49 9.29
N TYR A 103 -17.55 -1.53 8.66
CA TYR A 103 -17.88 -1.44 7.24
C TYR A 103 -18.83 -0.27 6.94
N VAL A 104 -19.78 0.01 7.85
CA VAL A 104 -20.72 1.13 7.73
C VAL A 104 -20.00 2.47 7.81
N SER A 105 -19.09 2.67 8.78
CA SER A 105 -18.37 3.94 8.93
C SER A 105 -17.40 4.19 7.78
N VAL A 106 -16.74 3.14 7.27
CA VAL A 106 -15.86 3.23 6.10
C VAL A 106 -16.66 3.53 4.84
N ALA A 107 -17.79 2.84 4.63
CA ALA A 107 -18.66 3.10 3.50
C ALA A 107 -19.18 4.55 3.50
N ALA A 108 -19.59 5.06 4.66
CA ALA A 108 -19.98 6.45 4.84
C ALA A 108 -18.83 7.43 4.56
N ALA A 109 -17.60 7.14 5.00
CA ALA A 109 -16.43 7.99 4.77
C ALA A 109 -16.07 8.15 3.28
N PHE A 110 -16.34 7.12 2.47
CA PHE A 110 -16.10 7.13 1.02
C PHE A 110 -17.37 7.34 0.20
N SER A 111 -18.51 7.65 0.83
CA SER A 111 -19.81 7.84 0.16
C SER A 111 -20.21 6.66 -0.75
N VAL A 112 -19.91 5.43 -0.33
CA VAL A 112 -20.30 4.21 -1.06
C VAL A 112 -21.44 3.48 -0.36
N ALA A 113 -22.27 2.78 -1.13
CA ALA A 113 -23.39 2.02 -0.58
C ALA A 113 -22.89 0.76 0.15
N TYR A 114 -23.38 0.53 1.36
CA TYR A 114 -23.18 -0.73 2.09
C TYR A 114 -24.53 -1.46 2.21
N PRO A 115 -24.70 -2.63 1.54
CA PRO A 115 -25.92 -3.41 1.69
C PRO A 115 -26.03 -3.91 3.14
N GLN A 116 -27.16 -3.61 3.79
CA GLN A 116 -27.49 -4.07 5.14
C GLN A 116 -27.81 -5.57 5.14
#